data_AF-Q46S34-F1
#
_entry.id   AF-Q46S34-F1
#
_cell.length_a   1.000
_cell.length_b   1.000
_cell.length_c   1.000
_cell.angle_alpha   90.00
_cell.angle_beta   90.00
_cell.angle_gamma   90.00
#
_symmetry.space_group_name_H-M   'P 1'
#
loop_
_entity.id
_entity.type
_entity.pdbx_description
1 polymer ?
#
loop_
_entity_poly.entity_id
_entity_poly.type
_entity_poly.pdbx_seq_one_letter_code
_entity_poly.pdbx_strand_id
1 'polypeptide(L)'
;MKRRSCGEGRGRPIGTAFRILQARRLVLRSAQMKKPIYYTCQNQSCGTRWESTEVVVVNEGQGPLFRCPICGARNVLAAREEGGVTVYRQRRTTGS
;
A
#
# COMPACT_ATOMS: atom_id res chain seq x y z
N MET A 1 79.10 14.53 -3.71
CA MET A 1 79.00 13.23 -4.40
C MET A 1 77.78 12.48 -3.89
N LYS A 2 77.03 11.83 -4.82
CA LYS A 2 75.95 10.81 -4.61
C LYS A 2 74.69 11.32 -3.85
N ARG A 3 73.66 11.82 -4.54
CA ARG A 3 72.56 11.10 -5.26
C ARG A 3 71.85 10.00 -4.45
N ARG A 4 70.52 10.19 -4.35
CA ARG A 4 69.38 9.24 -4.39
C ARG A 4 68.44 9.48 -3.21
N SER A 5 67.13 9.40 -3.31
CA SER A 5 66.15 9.28 -4.39
C SER A 5 64.79 9.22 -3.67
N CYS A 6 63.72 9.60 -4.36
CA CYS A 6 62.32 9.36 -4.01
C CYS A 6 62.04 7.99 -3.35
N GLY A 7 61.04 7.96 -2.48
CA GLY A 7 60.44 6.74 -1.95
C GLY A 7 59.14 7.03 -1.20
N GLU A 8 58.06 7.15 -1.97
CA GLU A 8 56.68 7.08 -1.50
C GLU A 8 56.44 5.78 -0.71
N GLY A 9 55.76 5.84 0.43
CA GLY A 9 55.54 4.68 1.30
C GLY A 9 54.40 4.88 2.27
N ARG A 10 53.17 4.81 1.76
CA ARG A 10 51.94 4.77 2.55
C ARG A 10 51.96 3.52 3.44
N GLY A 11 51.96 3.69 4.76
CA GLY A 11 51.81 2.61 5.72
C GLY A 11 50.69 2.93 6.71
N ARG A 12 49.46 2.53 6.39
CA ARG A 12 48.34 2.52 7.34
C ARG A 12 48.35 1.18 8.08
N PRO A 13 48.47 1.12 9.42
CA PRO A 13 48.20 -0.12 10.14
C PRO A 13 46.69 -0.36 10.23
N ILE A 14 46.24 -1.32 9.41
CA ILE A 14 45.32 -2.42 9.70
C ILE A 14 44.55 -2.29 11.04
N GLY A 15 43.38 -1.66 11.00
CA GLY A 15 42.35 -1.76 12.02
C GLY A 15 41.47 -2.97 11.77
N THR A 16 41.71 -4.03 12.53
CA THR A 16 40.84 -5.19 12.74
C THR A 16 39.48 -4.73 13.30
N ALA A 17 38.42 -5.50 13.00
CA ALA A 17 37.00 -5.28 13.33
C ALA A 17 36.29 -4.37 12.32
N PHE A 18 35.37 -4.88 11.49
CA PHE A 18 34.03 -5.26 11.93
C PHE A 18 33.44 -6.31 10.98
N ARG A 19 33.39 -7.56 11.44
CA ARG A 19 32.51 -8.59 10.87
C ARG A 19 31.27 -8.65 11.75
N ILE A 20 30.26 -7.82 11.48
CA ILE A 20 28.92 -7.97 12.05
C ILE A 20 27.89 -7.77 10.94
N LEU A 21 27.31 -8.90 10.51
CA LEU A 21 25.87 -9.15 10.47
C LEU A 21 24.97 -8.04 9.87
N GLN A 22 24.39 -8.34 8.71
CA GLN A 22 22.94 -8.58 8.53
C GLN A 22 22.58 -8.26 7.08
N ALA A 23 22.36 -9.33 6.31
CA ALA A 23 21.62 -9.27 5.07
C ALA A 23 20.23 -8.69 5.38
N ARG A 24 20.01 -7.41 5.06
CA ARG A 24 18.66 -6.85 5.01
C ARG A 24 17.96 -7.33 3.74
N ARG A 25 17.55 -8.60 3.81
CA ARG A 25 16.54 -9.21 2.95
C ARG A 25 15.21 -8.53 3.28
N LEU A 26 14.94 -7.37 2.68
CA LEU A 26 13.59 -6.83 2.65
C LEU A 26 12.82 -7.68 1.64
N VAL A 27 12.26 -8.77 2.15
CA VAL A 27 11.18 -9.51 1.53
C VAL A 27 10.13 -8.48 1.15
N LEU A 28 9.98 -8.20 -0.15
CA LEU A 28 8.77 -7.62 -0.72
C LEU A 28 7.66 -8.62 -0.41
N ARG A 29 7.11 -8.53 0.81
CA ARG A 29 6.03 -9.35 1.32
C ARG A 29 4.85 -9.09 0.41
N SER A 30 4.63 -10.03 -0.49
CA SER A 30 3.36 -10.41 -1.10
C SER A 30 2.33 -9.29 -1.06
N ALA A 31 2.37 -8.42 -2.08
CA ALA A 31 1.18 -7.70 -2.49
C ALA A 31 0.09 -8.75 -2.67
N GLN A 32 -0.76 -8.95 -1.67
CA GLN A 32 -1.99 -9.69 -1.80
C GLN A 32 -2.77 -8.90 -2.84
N MET A 33 -2.66 -9.33 -4.10
CA MET A 33 -3.45 -8.82 -5.22
C MET A 33 -4.89 -9.27 -4.99
N LYS A 34 -5.52 -8.75 -3.93
CA LYS A 34 -6.95 -8.84 -3.72
C LYS A 34 -7.52 -8.07 -4.89
N LYS A 35 -8.16 -8.79 -5.83
CA LYS A 35 -8.74 -8.24 -7.05
C LYS A 35 -9.35 -6.86 -6.75
N PRO A 36 -8.90 -5.78 -7.42
CA PRO A 36 -9.35 -4.44 -7.07
C PRO A 36 -10.86 -4.41 -7.23
N ILE A 37 -11.56 -4.14 -6.13
CA ILE A 37 -12.99 -3.97 -6.14
C ILE A 37 -13.26 -2.50 -6.40
N TYR A 38 -14.02 -2.23 -7.44
CA TYR A 38 -14.39 -0.88 -7.80
C TYR A 38 -15.80 -0.59 -7.32
N TYR A 39 -15.98 0.59 -6.76
CA TYR A 39 -17.25 1.14 -6.32
C TYR A 39 -17.62 2.33 -7.22
N THR A 40 -18.90 2.49 -7.50
CA THR A 40 -19.41 3.60 -8.30
C THR A 40 -20.32 4.45 -7.43
N CYS A 41 -20.12 5.76 -7.40
CA CYS A 41 -21.01 6.65 -6.66
C CYS A 41 -22.43 6.59 -7.25
N GLN A 42 -23.44 6.25 -6.42
CA GLN A 42 -24.84 6.15 -6.80
C GLN A 42 -25.56 7.52 -6.87
N ASN A 43 -24.91 8.59 -6.41
CA ASN A 43 -25.46 9.93 -6.57
C ASN A 43 -25.55 10.29 -8.07
N GLN A 44 -26.75 10.65 -8.53
CA GLN A 44 -27.06 10.89 -9.94
C GLN A 44 -26.11 11.93 -10.58
N SER A 45 -25.69 12.93 -9.81
CA SER A 45 -24.83 14.02 -10.30
C SER A 45 -23.33 13.66 -10.37
N CYS A 46 -22.87 12.57 -9.75
CA CYS A 46 -21.44 12.27 -9.62
C CYS A 46 -21.00 11.09 -10.49
N GLY A 47 -21.61 9.91 -10.34
CA GLY A 47 -21.29 8.72 -11.15
C GLY A 47 -19.83 8.25 -11.14
N THR A 48 -18.95 8.83 -10.34
CA THR A 48 -17.50 8.55 -10.34
C THR A 48 -17.20 7.15 -9.82
N ARG A 49 -16.20 6.51 -10.41
CA ARG A 49 -15.70 5.19 -10.01
C ARG A 49 -14.47 5.35 -9.12
N TRP A 50 -14.44 4.58 -8.04
CA TRP A 50 -13.37 4.55 -7.04
C TRP A 50 -12.89 3.12 -6.86
N GLU A 51 -11.58 2.93 -6.69
CA GLU A 51 -11.04 1.67 -6.21
C GLU A 51 -11.23 1.53 -4.69
N SER A 52 -11.39 0.31 -4.20
CA SER A 52 -11.54 0.01 -2.77
C SER A 52 -10.35 0.45 -1.90
N THR A 53 -9.20 0.73 -2.51
CA THR A 53 -8.00 1.26 -1.86
C THR A 53 -8.02 2.79 -1.73
N GLU A 54 -8.79 3.48 -2.59
CA GLU A 54 -8.87 4.94 -2.65
C GLU A 54 -9.93 5.52 -1.69
N VAL A 55 -10.88 4.69 -1.25
CA VAL A 55 -11.99 5.11 -0.39
C VAL A 55 -11.96 4.39 0.95
N VAL A 56 -12.27 5.12 2.02
CA VAL A 56 -12.41 4.56 3.36
C VAL A 56 -13.82 4.00 3.51
N VAL A 57 -13.91 2.70 3.77
CA VAL A 57 -15.17 2.04 4.14
C VAL A 57 -15.32 2.10 5.65
N VAL A 58 -16.37 2.78 6.11
CA VAL A 58 -16.72 2.93 7.52
C VAL A 58 -17.99 2.15 7.83
N ASN A 59 -18.11 1.63 9.05
CA ASN A 59 -19.35 1.01 9.52
C ASN A 59 -19.99 1.94 10.55
N GLU A 60 -21.07 2.63 10.16
CA GLU A 60 -21.78 3.61 11.00
C GLU A 60 -23.01 2.98 11.70
N GLY A 61 -23.03 1.65 11.91
CA GLY A 61 -24.13 0.93 12.57
C GLY A 61 -25.30 0.54 11.66
N GLN A 62 -25.35 1.08 10.43
CA GLN A 62 -26.31 0.71 9.37
C GLN A 62 -25.69 -0.21 8.30
N GLY A 63 -24.49 -0.72 8.56
CA GLY A 63 -23.68 -1.50 7.63
C GLY A 63 -22.46 -0.73 7.09
N PRO A 64 -21.58 -1.43 6.35
CA PRO A 64 -20.42 -0.79 5.75
C PRO A 64 -20.86 0.16 4.65
N LEU A 65 -20.35 1.37 4.66
CA LEU A 65 -20.60 2.38 3.64
C LEU A 65 -19.31 3.14 3.36
N PHE A 66 -19.21 3.73 2.18
CA PHE A 66 -18.15 4.69 1.89
C PHE A 66 -18.76 6.04 1.52
N ARG A 67 -18.04 7.11 1.86
CA ARG A 67 -18.41 8.48 1.49
C ARG A 67 -17.62 8.87 0.25
N CYS A 68 -18.31 9.35 -0.78
CA CYS A 68 -17.63 9.84 -1.98
C CYS A 68 -16.86 11.13 -1.64
N PRO A 69 -15.54 11.23 -1.94
CA PRO A 69 -14.75 12.42 -1.62
C PRO A 69 -15.15 13.63 -2.47
N ILE A 70 -15.83 13.43 -3.60
CA ILE A 70 -16.23 14.50 -4.52
C ILE A 70 -17.57 15.11 -4.11
N CYS A 71 -18.59 14.28 -3.87
CA CYS A 71 -19.95 14.77 -3.61
C CYS A 71 -20.43 14.55 -2.16
N GLY A 72 -19.65 13.89 -1.31
CA GLY A 72 -20.04 13.57 0.07
C GLY A 72 -21.17 12.54 0.19
N ALA A 73 -21.68 12.02 -0.93
CA ALA A 73 -22.78 11.06 -0.93
C ALA A 73 -22.38 9.74 -0.24
N ARG A 74 -23.32 9.21 0.54
CA ARG A 74 -23.16 7.95 1.29
C ARG A 74 -23.54 6.79 0.38
N ASN A 75 -22.58 5.92 0.10
CA ASN A 75 -22.78 4.74 -0.73
C ASN A 75 -22.72 3.50 0.14
N VAL A 76 -23.87 2.86 0.32
CA VAL A 76 -23.99 1.66 1.16
C VAL A 76 -23.40 0.44 0.44
N LEU A 77 -22.58 -0.31 1.17
CA LEU A 77 -21.99 -1.57 0.74
C LEU A 77 -22.63 -2.72 1.52
N ALA A 78 -22.56 -3.92 0.96
CA ALA A 78 -22.87 -5.15 1.67
C ALA A 78 -21.56 -5.84 2.04
N ALA A 79 -21.32 -6.04 3.34
CA ALA A 79 -20.32 -6.99 3.80
C ALA A 79 -20.88 -8.40 3.63
N ARG A 80 -20.07 -9.29 3.06
CA ARG A 80 -20.36 -10.72 3.01
C ARG A 80 -19.13 -11.46 3.48
N GLU A 81 -19.31 -12.36 4.43
CA GLU A 81 -18.25 -13.27 4.84
C GLU A 81 -18.21 -14.45 3.87
N GLU A 82 -17.05 -14.70 3.29
CA GLU A 82 -16.81 -15.78 2.33
C GLU A 82 -15.50 -16.45 2.73
N GLY A 83 -15.56 -17.71 3.15
CA GLY A 83 -14.40 -18.47 3.63
C GLY A 83 -13.63 -17.82 4.79
N GLY A 84 -14.29 -17.08 5.68
CA GLY A 84 -13.65 -16.34 6.78
C GLY A 84 -13.03 -14.99 6.37
N VAL A 85 -13.27 -14.53 5.15
CA VAL A 85 -12.84 -13.20 4.68
C VAL A 85 -14.06 -12.31 4.49
N THR A 86 -14.05 -11.12 5.09
CA THR A 86 -15.05 -10.09 4.81
C THR A 86 -14.80 -9.48 3.43
N VAL A 87 -15.77 -9.63 2.53
CA VAL A 87 -15.78 -9.05 1.18
C VAL A 87 -16.86 -7.98 1.11
N TYR A 88 -16.48 -6.77 0.71
CA TYR A 88 -17.39 -5.65 0.55
C TYR A 88 -17.84 -5.52 -0.90
N ARG A 89 -19.15 -5.66 -1.15
CA ARG A 89 -19.73 -5.54 -2.50
C ARG A 89 -20.79 -4.44 -2.52
N GLN A 90 -20.71 -3.56 -3.51
CA GLN A 90 -21.76 -2.58 -3.74
C GLN A 90 -22.99 -3.26 -4.37
N ARG A 91 -24.18 -3.04 -3.79
CA ARG A 91 -25.43 -3.44 -4.44
C ARG A 91 -25.69 -2.44 -5.57
N ARG A 92 -25.72 -2.92 -6.82
CA ARG A 92 -26.22 -2.09 -7.92
C ARG A 92 -27.72 -1.95 -7.72
N THR A 93 -28.18 -0.76 -7.37
CA THR A 93 -29.56 -0.37 -7.63
C THR A 93 -29.67 -0.22 -9.14
N THR A 94 -29.99 -1.31 -9.84
CA THR A 94 -30.55 -1.18 -11.19
C THR A 94 -31.84 -0.39 -11.01
N GLY A 95 -31.78 0.92 -11.32
CA GLY A 95 -32.99 1.72 -11.46
C GLY A 95 -33.88 0.99 -12.46
N SER A 96 -35.05 0.58 -11.99
CA SER A 96 -36.13 0.05 -12.82
C SER A 96 -36.77 1.20 -13.59
#